data_AF-A0AA48L1Y1-F1
#
_entry.id   AF-A0AA48L1Y1-F1
#
_cell.length_a   1.000
_cell.length_b   1.000
_cell.length_c   1.000
_cell.angle_alpha   90.00
_cell.angle_beta   90.00
_cell.angle_gamma   90.00
#
_symmetry.space_group_name_H-M   'P 1'
#
loop_
_entity.id
_entity.type
_entity.pdbx_description
1 polymer ?
#
loop_
_entity_poly.entity_id
_entity_poly.type
_entity_poly.pdbx_seq_one_letter_code
_entity_poly.pdbx_strand_id
1 'polypeptide(L)' 'MADPPTPPPVMARELGLSALFVLTGERNAVMVYVSESIAEILGYEPYDLVGKTSYLIFHPDEIPLLREIH' A
#
# COMPACT_ATOMS: atom_id res chain seq x y z
N MET A 1 -13.72 4.21 23.29
CA MET A 1 -12.39 3.63 23.06
C MET A 1 -12.63 2.38 22.23
N ALA A 2 -12.90 2.58 20.95
CA ALA A 2 -13.22 1.49 20.03
C ALA A 2 -11.90 1.09 19.37
N ASP A 3 -11.53 -0.19 19.50
CA ASP A 3 -10.43 -0.74 18.72
C ASP A 3 -10.66 -0.45 17.22
N PRO A 4 -9.62 -0.06 16.47
CA PRO A 4 -9.74 0.06 15.03
C PRO A 4 -10.14 -1.31 14.46
N PRO A 5 -11.03 -1.37 13.46
CA PRO A 5 -11.47 -2.63 12.88
C PRO A 5 -10.25 -3.41 12.40
N THR A 6 -10.06 -4.61 12.91
CA THR A 6 -9.01 -5.52 12.48
C THR A 6 -9.15 -5.71 10.97
N PRO A 7 -8.12 -5.43 10.16
CA PRO A 7 -8.22 -5.65 8.72
C PRO A 7 -8.52 -7.13 8.49
N PRO A 8 -9.44 -7.47 7.56
CA PRO A 8 -9.72 -8.86 7.24
C PRO A 8 -8.41 -9.54 6.82
N PRO A 9 -8.22 -10.84 7.12
CA PRO A 9 -7.00 -11.54 6.77
C PRO A 9 -6.81 -11.46 5.26
N VAL A 10 -5.86 -10.64 4.83
CA VAL A 10 -5.45 -10.54 3.43
C VAL A 10 -4.79 -11.87 3.11
N MET A 11 -5.57 -12.80 2.59
CA MET A 11 -5.09 -14.02 1.98
C MET A 11 -4.30 -13.59 0.74
N ALA A 12 -3.01 -13.29 0.92
CA ALA A 12 -2.04 -13.15 -0.14
C ALA A 12 -1.88 -14.51 -0.83
N ARG A 13 -2.87 -14.86 -1.66
CA ARG A 13 -2.76 -15.95 -2.62
C ARG A 13 -1.74 -15.48 -3.64
N GLU A 14 -0.74 -16.31 -3.93
CA GLU A 14 0.15 -16.14 -5.10
C GLU A 14 -0.70 -16.19 -6.38
N LEU A 15 -1.33 -15.07 -6.74
CA LEU A 15 -2.17 -14.97 -7.93
C LEU A 15 -1.33 -14.68 -9.19
N GLY A 16 0.00 -14.61 -9.09
CA GLY A 16 0.85 -14.13 -10.19
C GLY A 16 0.60 -12.66 -10.55
N LEU A 17 -0.24 -11.97 -9.80
CA LEU A 17 -0.57 -10.56 -9.95
C LEU A 17 0.45 -9.75 -9.14
N SER A 18 1.36 -9.06 -9.84
CA SER A 18 2.23 -8.07 -9.23
C SER A 18 1.57 -6.69 -9.26
N ALA A 19 1.54 -6.01 -8.11
CA ALA A 19 1.23 -4.59 -8.04
C ALA A 19 2.55 -3.82 -8.19
N LEU A 20 2.61 -2.91 -9.16
CA LEU A 20 3.75 -2.02 -9.33
C LEU A 20 3.33 -0.60 -8.95
N PHE A 21 4.11 0.00 -8.06
CA PHE A 21 3.97 1.40 -7.70
C PHE A 21 5.34 2.08 -7.64
N VAL A 22 5.38 3.35 -8.03
CA VAL A 22 6.58 4.20 -7.98
C VAL A 22 6.36 5.21 -6.88
N LEU A 23 7.32 5.29 -5.95
CA LEU A 23 7.27 6.16 -4.80
C LEU A 23 8.29 7.29 -4.93
N THR A 24 7.97 8.44 -4.35
CA THR A 24 8.98 9.50 -4.12
C THR A 24 10.03 8.99 -3.13
N GLY A 25 11.30 9.28 -3.37
CA GLY A 25 12.39 9.00 -2.42
C GLY A 25 12.43 9.88 -1.16
N GLU A 26 11.33 10.57 -0.85
CA GLU A 26 11.17 11.34 0.37
C GLU A 26 10.65 10.47 1.50
N ARG A 27 10.85 10.89 2.75
CA ARG A 27 10.40 10.17 3.97
C ARG A 27 8.89 9.86 3.99
N ASN A 28 8.08 10.53 3.18
CA ASN A 28 6.63 10.33 3.12
C ASN A 28 6.21 9.26 2.09
N ALA A 29 7.14 8.75 1.28
CA ALA A 29 6.92 7.67 0.31
C ALA A 29 5.61 7.84 -0.49
N VAL A 30 5.45 9.01 -1.13
CA VAL A 30 4.24 9.36 -1.87
C VAL A 30 4.17 8.56 -3.17
N MET A 31 3.03 7.94 -3.43
CA MET A 31 2.76 7.18 -4.65
C MET A 31 2.61 8.14 -5.84
N VAL A 32 3.56 8.08 -6.77
CA VAL A 32 3.55 8.89 -8.01
C VAL A 32 2.86 8.13 -9.13
N TYR A 33 2.99 6.81 -9.12
CA TYR A 33 2.37 5.91 -10.08
C TYR A 33 1.92 4.64 -9.38
N VAL A 34 0.77 4.11 -9.78
CA VAL A 34 0.22 2.85 -9.32
C VAL A 34 -0.39 2.12 -10.52
N SER A 35 -0.09 0.84 -10.69
CA SER A 35 -0.66 0.01 -11.75
C SER A 35 -2.13 -0.32 -11.51
N GLU A 36 -2.90 -0.54 -12.59
CA GLU A 36 -4.32 -0.90 -12.51
C GLU A 36 -4.59 -2.21 -11.77
N SER A 37 -3.62 -3.14 -11.77
CA SER A 37 -3.69 -4.41 -11.02
C SER A 37 -3.87 -4.22 -9.51
N ILE A 38 -3.60 -3.03 -8.96
CA ILE A 38 -3.83 -2.71 -7.55
C ILE A 38 -5.31 -2.86 -7.14
N ALA A 39 -6.24 -2.64 -8.08
CA ALA A 39 -7.67 -2.81 -7.83
C ALA A 39 -8.04 -4.28 -7.64
N GLU A 40 -7.44 -5.18 -8.43
CA GLU A 40 -7.68 -6.61 -8.30
C GLU A 40 -6.98 -7.22 -7.08
N ILE A 41 -5.82 -6.68 -6.70
CA ILE A 41 -5.00 -7.21 -5.60
C ILE A 41 -5.45 -6.68 -4.24
N LEU A 42 -5.65 -5.36 -4.13
CA LEU A 42 -5.95 -4.67 -2.86
C LEU A 42 -7.36 -4.08 -2.79
N GLY A 43 -8.09 -3.99 -3.92
CA GLY A 43 -9.43 -3.40 -3.95
C GLY A 43 -9.46 -1.87 -4.00
N TYR A 44 -8.31 -1.21 -4.22
CA TYR A 44 -8.23 0.24 -4.34
C TYR A 44 -8.15 0.66 -5.80
N GLU A 45 -8.78 1.78 -6.12
CA GLU A 45 -8.58 2.39 -7.43
C GLU A 45 -7.21 3.10 -7.50
N PRO A 46 -6.44 2.96 -8.59
CA PRO A 46 -5.12 3.59 -8.72
C PRO A 46 -5.16 5.11 -8.50
N TYR A 47 -6.18 5.77 -9.04
CA TYR A 47 -6.33 7.23 -8.93
C TYR A 47 -6.60 7.70 -7.50
N ASP A 48 -7.15 6.83 -6.65
CA ASP A 48 -7.36 7.12 -5.24
C ASP A 48 -6.07 7.00 -4.43
N LEU A 49 -5.05 6.32 -4.95
CA LEU A 49 -3.78 6.10 -4.28
C LEU A 49 -2.71 7.09 -4.74
N VAL A 50 -2.70 7.47 -6.03
CA VAL A 50 -1.75 8.46 -6.55
C VAL A 50 -1.85 9.77 -5.75
N GLY A 51 -0.70 10.30 -5.34
CA GLY A 51 -0.58 11.50 -4.51
C GLY A 51 -0.73 11.25 -3.00
N LYS A 52 -1.06 10.03 -2.58
CA LYS A 52 -1.10 9.65 -1.16
C LYS A 52 0.18 8.91 -0.73
N THR A 53 0.42 8.88 0.57
CA THR A 53 1.52 8.12 1.16
C THR A 53 1.27 6.62 1.04
N SER A 54 2.31 5.86 0.68
CA SER A 54 2.25 4.39 0.60
C SER A 54 1.92 3.75 1.95
N TYR A 55 2.16 4.44 3.07
CA TYR A 55 1.81 3.96 4.41
C TYR A 55 0.31 3.71 4.63
N LEU A 56 -0.56 4.17 3.74
CA LEU A 56 -1.99 3.87 3.79
C LEU A 56 -2.34 2.41 3.45
N ILE A 57 -1.48 1.75 2.67
CA ILE A 57 -1.74 0.38 2.19
C ILE A 57 -0.87 -0.67 2.91
N PHE A 58 0.08 -0.24 3.72
CA PHE A 58 0.92 -1.12 4.54
C PHE A 58 0.41 -1.21 5.98
N HIS A 59 0.67 -2.33 6.65
CA HIS A 59 0.33 -2.47 8.05
C HIS A 59 1.21 -1.53 8.90
N PRO A 60 0.70 -0.92 9.98
CA PRO A 60 1.48 -0.01 10.83
C PRO A 60 2.78 -0.63 11.37
N ASP A 61 2.80 -1.95 11.59
CA ASP A 61 4.00 -2.68 12.04
C ASP A 61 5.09 -2.78 10.96
N GLU A 62 4.73 -2.59 9.68
CA GLU A 62 5.66 -2.61 8.55
C GLU A 62 6.25 -1.22 8.26
N ILE A 63 5.60 -0.15 8.74
CA ILE A 63 6.05 1.24 8.54
C ILE A 63 7.48 1.49 9.07
N PRO A 64 7.89 1.00 10.26
CA PRO A 64 9.25 1.17 10.74
C PRO A 64 10.28 0.59 9.77
N LEU A 65 10.03 -0.61 9.25
CA LEU A 65 10.90 -1.26 8.27
C LEU A 65 10.95 -0.49 6.94
N LEU A 66 9.80 -0.02 6.45
CA LEU A 66 9.72 0.76 5.21
C LEU A 66 10.42 2.12 5.31
N ARG A 67 10.56 2.68 6.52
CA ARG A 67 11.32 3.91 6.78
C ARG A 67 12.84 3.68 6.85
N GLU A 68 13.30 2.44 6.97
CA GLU A 68 14.74 2.14 6.89
C GLU A 68 15.22 1.98 5.44
N ILE A 69 14.30 1.66 4.52
CA ILE A 69 14.59 1.45 3.09
C ILE A 69 14.61 2.77 2.30
N HIS A 70 13.94 3.82 2.80
CA HIS A 70 13.84 5.15 2.18
C HIS A 70 14.54 6.22 3.03
#